data_AF-A0A0S8CUA6-F1
#
_entry.id   AF-A0A0S8CUA6-F1
#
_cell.length_a   1.000
_cell.length_b   1.000
_cell.length_c   1.000
_cell.angle_alpha   90.00
_cell.angle_beta   90.00
_cell.angle_gamma   90.00
#
_symmetry.space_group_name_H-M   'P 1'
#
loop_
_entity.id
_entity.type
_entity.pdbx_description
1 polymer ?
#
loop_
_entity_poly.entity_id
_entity_poly.type
_entity_poly.pdbx_seq_one_letter_code
_entity_poly.pdbx_strand_id
1 'polypeptide(L)'
;MKRKFMLLIYPPAAKPCEPPAGIAYLAGALRGNGLPCVLLDANLEGLLFLLAAAEQPHDTWGRRAYHSLDANVSGLRNPSLYSNQDRYQRAVADVNRMLELVGLKKNITLSLANYQDAELSPLKSNDLIRAAGNPEENIFYGYFAKRLQELLAEERP
;
A
#
# COMPACT_ATOMS: atom_id res chain seq x y z
N MET A 1 28.02 -20.65 7.04
CA MET A 1 28.01 -19.58 6.01
C MET A 1 26.65 -18.90 6.08
N LYS A 2 26.57 -17.59 6.35
CA LYS A 2 25.26 -16.88 6.41
C LYS A 2 24.59 -16.99 5.03
N ARG A 3 23.37 -17.53 4.98
CA ARG A 3 22.59 -17.63 3.73
C ARG A 3 22.28 -16.21 3.29
N LYS A 4 22.86 -15.75 2.17
CA LYS A 4 22.49 -14.48 1.58
C LYS A 4 21.08 -14.65 1.00
N PHE A 5 20.12 -13.87 1.47
CA PHE A 5 18.78 -13.80 0.90
C PHE A 5 18.57 -12.42 0.29
N MET A 6 17.68 -12.34 -0.70
CA MET A 6 17.33 -11.08 -1.36
C MET A 6 15.88 -10.72 -1.02
N LEU A 7 15.67 -9.52 -0.49
CA LEU A 7 14.34 -8.96 -0.31
C LEU A 7 14.03 -8.02 -1.47
N LEU A 8 12.99 -8.33 -2.25
CA LEU A 8 12.51 -7.51 -3.34
C LEU A 8 11.27 -6.74 -2.87
N ILE A 9 11.40 -5.42 -2.75
CA ILE A 9 10.35 -4.54 -2.26
C ILE A 9 9.70 -3.83 -3.44
N TYR A 10 8.38 -3.98 -3.58
CA TYR A 10 7.58 -3.07 -4.38
C TYR A 10 7.02 -1.97 -3.47
N PRO A 11 7.52 -0.73 -3.60
CA PRO A 11 7.29 0.29 -2.58
C PRO A 11 5.84 0.80 -2.56
N PRO A 12 5.38 1.36 -1.42
CA PRO A 12 4.06 1.94 -1.31
C PRO A 12 3.78 2.99 -2.39
N ALA A 13 2.58 2.94 -2.95
CA ALA A 13 2.07 3.89 -3.93
C ALA A 13 2.91 4.08 -5.22
N ALA A 14 3.79 3.13 -5.57
CA ALA A 14 4.56 3.19 -6.81
C ALA A 14 3.67 3.12 -8.06
N LYS A 15 2.71 2.19 -8.04
CA LYS A 15 1.59 2.10 -9.00
C LYS A 15 0.42 1.39 -8.32
N PRO A 16 -0.44 2.13 -7.60
CA PRO A 16 -1.35 1.50 -6.64
C PRO A 16 -2.36 0.52 -7.24
N CYS A 17 -2.70 0.70 -8.51
CA CYS A 17 -3.73 -0.05 -9.22
C CYS A 17 -3.22 -1.24 -10.06
N GLU A 18 -1.94 -1.62 -9.96
CA GLU A 18 -1.35 -2.68 -10.78
C GLU A 18 -0.57 -3.72 -9.95
N PRO A 19 -0.61 -5.01 -10.36
CA PRO A 19 0.22 -6.03 -9.72
C PRO A 19 1.71 -5.75 -9.97
N PRO A 20 2.61 -6.05 -9.01
CA PRO A 20 4.02 -5.70 -9.12
C PRO A 20 4.81 -6.72 -9.97
N ALA A 21 4.48 -6.78 -11.27
CA ALA A 21 5.01 -7.77 -12.21
C ALA A 21 6.54 -7.78 -12.29
N GLY A 22 7.20 -6.63 -12.08
CA GLY A 22 8.66 -6.52 -12.09
C GLY A 22 9.34 -7.39 -11.02
N ILE A 23 8.89 -7.31 -9.76
CA ILE A 23 9.48 -8.13 -8.70
C ILE A 23 9.10 -9.61 -8.84
N ALA A 24 7.94 -9.92 -9.41
CA ALA A 24 7.54 -11.30 -9.72
C ALA A 24 8.46 -11.93 -10.76
N TYR A 25 8.79 -11.18 -11.82
CA TYR A 25 9.73 -11.62 -12.86
C TYR A 25 11.14 -11.83 -12.29
N LEU A 26 11.64 -10.88 -11.49
CA LEU A 26 12.94 -11.01 -10.83
C LEU A 26 12.98 -12.21 -9.88
N ALA A 27 11.93 -12.45 -9.10
CA ALA A 27 11.85 -13.63 -8.25
C ALA A 27 11.88 -14.93 -9.05
N GLY A 28 11.20 -14.99 -10.20
CA GLY A 28 11.29 -16.13 -11.11
C GLY A 28 12.72 -16.42 -11.55
N ALA A 29 13.44 -15.38 -11.99
CA ALA A 29 14.85 -15.50 -12.40
C ALA A 29 15.78 -15.93 -11.24
N LEU A 30 15.65 -15.33 -10.06
CA LEU A 30 16.45 -15.66 -8.89
C LEU A 30 16.21 -17.10 -8.42
N ARG A 31 14.94 -17.48 -8.24
CA ARG A 31 14.55 -18.81 -7.77
C ARG A 31 14.93 -19.88 -8.79
N GLY A 32 14.80 -19.60 -10.09
CA GLY A 32 15.25 -20.49 -11.16
C GLY A 32 16.75 -20.77 -11.15
N ASN A 33 17.56 -19.89 -10.53
CA ASN A 33 19.00 -20.05 -10.35
C ASN A 33 19.39 -20.48 -8.92
N GLY A 34 18.43 -20.97 -8.12
CA GLY A 34 18.70 -21.43 -6.75
C GLY A 34 18.99 -20.32 -5.74
N LEU A 35 18.73 -19.05 -6.08
CA LEU A 35 18.90 -17.92 -5.18
C LEU A 35 17.59 -17.65 -4.42
N PRO A 36 17.58 -17.76 -3.08
CA PRO A 36 16.39 -17.49 -2.30
C PRO A 36 16.05 -15.99 -2.32
N CYS A 37 14.77 -15.68 -2.50
CA CYS A 37 14.27 -14.32 -2.42
C CYS A 37 12.86 -14.25 -1.80
N VAL A 38 12.65 -13.18 -1.06
CA VAL A 38 11.40 -12.80 -0.42
C VAL A 38 10.81 -11.62 -1.19
N LEU A 39 9.50 -11.65 -1.43
CA LEU A 39 8.77 -10.57 -2.08
C LEU A 39 7.98 -9.80 -1.03
N LEU A 40 8.04 -8.47 -1.11
CA LEU A 40 7.22 -7.57 -0.31
C LEU A 40 6.43 -6.64 -1.24
N ASP A 41 5.12 -6.83 -1.30
CA ASP A 41 4.21 -5.88 -1.95
C ASP A 41 3.75 -4.83 -0.93
N ALA A 42 4.64 -3.88 -0.64
CA ALA A 42 4.36 -2.79 0.30
C ALA A 42 3.31 -1.80 -0.23
N ASN A 43 3.00 -1.84 -1.53
CA ASN A 43 1.87 -1.11 -2.10
C ASN A 43 0.53 -1.65 -1.61
N LEU A 44 0.28 -2.95 -1.80
CA LEU A 44 -0.97 -3.55 -1.33
C LEU A 44 -1.05 -3.58 0.20
N GLU A 45 -0.01 -4.08 0.86
CA GLU A 45 0.01 -4.20 2.32
C GLU A 45 -0.10 -2.83 3.01
N GLY A 46 0.58 -1.80 2.48
CA GLY A 46 0.53 -0.44 3.03
C GLY A 46 -0.87 0.19 2.95
N LEU A 47 -1.56 0.05 1.82
CA LEU A 47 -2.95 0.55 1.70
C LEU A 47 -3.90 -0.18 2.65
N LEU A 48 -3.76 -1.50 2.78
CA LEU A 48 -4.57 -2.30 3.71
C LEU A 48 -4.31 -1.92 5.17
N PHE A 49 -3.05 -1.66 5.53
CA PHE A 49 -2.70 -1.16 6.85
C PHE A 49 -3.41 0.16 7.16
N LEU A 50 -3.40 1.12 6.23
CA LEU A 50 -4.07 2.40 6.39
C LEU A 50 -5.59 2.26 6.50
N LEU A 51 -6.19 1.40 5.68
CA LEU A 51 -7.63 1.13 5.73
C LEU A 51 -8.05 0.45 7.04
N ALA A 52 -7.24 -0.49 7.55
CA ALA A 52 -7.51 -1.16 8.83
C ALA A 52 -7.41 -0.20 10.03
N ALA A 53 -6.59 0.84 9.92
CA ALA A 53 -6.46 1.89 10.94
C ALA A 53 -7.44 3.06 10.76
N ALA A 54 -8.32 3.01 9.75
CA ALA A 54 -9.27 4.07 9.50
C ALA A 54 -10.27 4.20 10.66
N GLU A 55 -10.57 5.44 11.03
CA GLU A 55 -11.58 5.75 12.05
C GLU A 55 -12.94 6.00 11.39
N GLN A 56 -14.02 5.81 12.17
CA GLN A 56 -15.37 6.08 11.68
C GLN A 56 -15.56 7.57 11.40
N PRO A 57 -15.90 7.97 10.15
CA PRO A 57 -16.11 9.38 9.81
C PRO A 57 -17.42 9.93 10.37
N HIS A 58 -17.58 11.24 10.38
CA HIS A 58 -18.83 11.90 10.81
C HIS A 58 -19.83 12.13 9.68
N ASP A 59 -19.35 12.33 8.45
CA ASP A 59 -20.21 12.57 7.30
C ASP A 59 -20.93 11.28 6.85
N THR A 60 -22.08 11.45 6.18
CA THR A 60 -22.96 10.33 5.82
C THR A 60 -22.30 9.36 4.83
N TRP A 61 -21.52 9.87 3.87
CA TRP A 61 -20.82 9.03 2.91
C TRP A 61 -19.67 8.27 3.59
N GLY A 62 -18.83 8.96 4.36
CA GLY A 62 -17.75 8.36 5.12
C GLY A 62 -18.24 7.26 6.07
N ARG A 63 -19.35 7.47 6.80
CA ARG A 63 -19.97 6.43 7.64
C ARG A 63 -20.38 5.20 6.83
N ARG A 64 -21.07 5.40 5.70
CA ARG A 64 -21.47 4.29 4.82
C ARG A 64 -20.24 3.53 4.29
N ALA A 65 -19.24 4.26 3.81
CA ALA A 65 -18.01 3.69 3.27
C ALA A 65 -17.26 2.89 4.33
N TYR A 66 -17.15 3.42 5.56
CA TYR A 66 -16.56 2.74 6.70
C TYR A 66 -17.27 1.41 7.02
N HIS A 67 -18.61 1.42 7.15
CA HIS A 67 -19.37 0.20 7.45
C HIS A 67 -19.30 -0.86 6.36
N SER A 68 -19.06 -0.46 5.11
CA SER A 68 -18.96 -1.37 3.97
C SER A 68 -17.51 -1.73 3.61
N LEU A 69 -16.53 -1.23 4.36
CA LEU A 69 -15.11 -1.27 3.97
C LEU A 69 -14.60 -2.71 3.77
N ASP A 70 -14.80 -3.57 4.77
CA ASP A 70 -14.35 -4.97 4.69
C ASP A 70 -15.02 -5.74 3.55
N ALA A 71 -16.32 -5.52 3.36
CA ALA A 71 -17.09 -6.15 2.29
C ALA A 71 -16.62 -5.66 0.91
N ASN A 72 -16.34 -4.36 0.77
CA ASN A 72 -15.85 -3.77 -0.48
C ASN A 72 -14.42 -4.25 -0.80
N VAL A 73 -13.51 -4.25 0.17
CA VAL A 73 -12.13 -4.77 0.01
C VAL A 73 -12.15 -6.25 -0.35
N SER A 74 -12.98 -7.06 0.31
CA SER A 74 -13.15 -8.48 -0.01
C SER A 74 -13.77 -8.68 -1.39
N GLY A 75 -14.76 -7.86 -1.75
CA GLY A 75 -15.40 -7.88 -3.06
C GLY A 75 -14.44 -7.57 -4.20
N LEU A 76 -13.53 -6.61 -4.04
CA LEU A 76 -12.49 -6.27 -5.03
C LEU A 76 -11.53 -7.43 -5.30
N ARG A 77 -11.41 -8.40 -4.37
CA ARG A 77 -10.62 -9.62 -4.57
C ARG A 77 -11.40 -10.75 -5.24
N ASN A 78 -12.69 -10.55 -5.53
CA ASN A 78 -13.57 -11.58 -6.04
C ASN A 78 -14.00 -11.29 -7.49
N PRO A 79 -13.75 -12.20 -8.45
CA PRO A 79 -14.17 -12.06 -9.85
C PRO A 79 -15.65 -11.72 -10.04
N SER A 80 -16.53 -12.19 -9.15
CA SER A 80 -17.98 -11.95 -9.23
C SER A 80 -18.39 -10.48 -9.08
N LEU A 81 -17.59 -9.65 -8.39
CA LEU A 81 -17.91 -8.22 -8.26
C LEU A 81 -17.89 -7.53 -9.62
N TYR A 82 -16.96 -7.91 -10.49
CA TYR A 82 -16.77 -7.32 -11.81
C TYR A 82 -17.89 -7.64 -12.80
N SER A 83 -18.77 -8.60 -12.48
CA SER A 83 -19.98 -8.86 -13.27
C SER A 83 -21.06 -7.77 -13.13
N ASN A 84 -20.95 -6.91 -12.12
CA ASN A 84 -21.89 -5.83 -11.88
C ASN A 84 -21.14 -4.51 -11.72
N GLN A 85 -21.21 -3.69 -12.77
CA GLN A 85 -20.47 -2.43 -12.86
C GLN A 85 -20.84 -1.43 -11.76
N ASP A 86 -22.12 -1.29 -11.42
CA ASP A 86 -22.58 -0.35 -10.38
C ASP A 86 -22.04 -0.73 -9.00
N ARG A 87 -22.04 -2.02 -8.67
CA ARG A 87 -21.46 -2.53 -7.42
C ARG A 87 -19.96 -2.33 -7.38
N TYR A 88 -19.27 -2.62 -8.48
CA TYR A 88 -17.84 -2.38 -8.60
C TYR A 88 -17.49 -0.90 -8.41
N GLN A 89 -18.16 0.01 -9.12
CA GLN A 89 -17.93 1.45 -9.01
C GLN A 89 -18.18 1.96 -7.59
N ARG A 90 -19.24 1.47 -6.92
CA ARG A 90 -19.53 1.82 -5.52
C ARG A 90 -18.44 1.33 -4.58
N ALA A 91 -17.98 0.09 -4.74
CA ALA A 91 -16.90 -0.46 -3.91
C ALA A 91 -15.61 0.36 -4.05
N VAL A 92 -15.23 0.70 -5.28
CA VAL A 92 -14.07 1.56 -5.56
C VAL A 92 -14.25 2.96 -4.96
N ALA A 93 -15.43 3.58 -5.14
CA ALA A 93 -15.72 4.91 -4.63
C ALA A 93 -15.67 4.96 -3.10
N ASP A 94 -16.25 3.98 -2.42
CA ASP A 94 -16.25 3.92 -0.96
C ASP A 94 -14.85 3.62 -0.40
N VAL A 95 -14.06 2.74 -1.02
CA VAL A 95 -12.66 2.51 -0.61
C VAL A 95 -11.81 3.77 -0.84
N ASN A 96 -11.97 4.44 -1.98
CA ASN A 96 -11.30 5.72 -2.24
C ASN A 96 -11.70 6.80 -1.22
N ARG A 97 -12.97 6.87 -0.82
CA ARG A 97 -13.42 7.80 0.22
C ARG A 97 -12.71 7.55 1.55
N MET A 98 -12.52 6.29 1.94
CA MET A 98 -11.78 5.98 3.16
C MET A 98 -10.30 6.34 3.06
N LEU A 99 -9.66 6.06 1.92
CA LEU A 99 -8.26 6.45 1.67
C LEU A 99 -8.08 7.97 1.67
N GLU A 100 -9.00 8.71 1.05
CA GLU A 100 -9.00 10.18 1.03
C GLU A 100 -9.05 10.74 2.46
N LEU A 101 -9.97 10.23 3.29
CA LEU A 101 -10.10 10.65 4.69
C LEU A 101 -8.86 10.32 5.53
N VAL A 102 -8.21 9.17 5.28
CA VAL A 102 -6.95 8.81 5.93
C VAL A 102 -5.81 9.73 5.48
N GLY A 103 -5.68 9.99 4.18
CA GLY A 103 -4.66 10.88 3.62
C GLY A 103 -4.81 12.33 4.07
N LEU A 104 -6.05 12.82 4.20
CA LEU A 104 -6.35 14.19 4.60
C LEU A 104 -5.76 14.55 5.97
N LYS A 105 -5.66 13.58 6.91
CA LYS A 105 -5.02 13.77 8.22
C LYS A 105 -3.54 14.17 8.13
N LYS A 106 -2.91 13.95 6.97
CA LYS A 106 -1.51 14.26 6.66
C LYS A 106 -1.36 15.21 5.47
N ASN A 107 -2.44 15.90 5.05
CA ASN A 107 -2.46 16.71 3.82
C ASN A 107 -2.03 15.95 2.55
N ILE A 108 -2.34 14.65 2.49
CA ILE A 108 -2.04 13.79 1.34
C ILE A 108 -3.34 13.49 0.58
N THR A 109 -3.32 13.69 -0.73
CA THR A 109 -4.35 13.13 -1.61
C THR A 109 -4.02 11.66 -1.87
N LEU A 110 -4.78 10.75 -1.25
CA LEU A 110 -4.57 9.32 -1.32
C LEU A 110 -5.80 8.61 -1.92
N SER A 111 -5.57 7.72 -2.88
CA SER A 111 -6.60 6.86 -3.48
C SER A 111 -6.00 5.53 -3.94
N LEU A 112 -6.83 4.65 -4.50
CA LEU A 112 -6.41 3.41 -5.17
C LEU A 112 -5.59 3.63 -6.45
N ALA A 113 -5.35 4.88 -6.85
CA ALA A 113 -4.57 5.22 -8.04
C ALA A 113 -3.54 6.34 -7.81
N ASN A 114 -3.76 7.20 -6.82
CA ASN A 114 -2.99 8.42 -6.63
C ASN A 114 -2.40 8.49 -5.22
N TYR A 115 -1.18 9.02 -5.16
CA TYR A 115 -0.55 9.54 -3.94
C TYR A 115 0.05 10.88 -4.30
N GLN A 116 -0.41 11.94 -3.64
CA GLN A 116 0.14 13.27 -3.82
C GLN A 116 0.25 13.96 -2.47
N ASP A 117 1.47 14.32 -2.13
CA ASP A 117 1.79 15.14 -0.96
C ASP A 117 1.67 16.62 -1.35
N ALA A 118 0.98 17.41 -0.52
CA ALA A 118 0.79 18.84 -0.78
C ALA A 118 2.04 19.68 -0.44
N GLU A 119 2.91 19.17 0.43
CA GLU A 119 4.10 19.87 0.93
C GLU A 119 5.38 19.39 0.26
N LEU A 120 5.43 18.12 -0.16
CA LEU A 120 6.61 17.49 -0.76
C LEU A 120 6.40 17.19 -2.25
N SER A 121 7.32 17.67 -3.09
CA SER A 121 7.34 17.36 -4.52
C SER A 121 8.37 16.26 -4.83
N PRO A 122 7.97 15.19 -5.56
CA PRO A 122 8.93 14.17 -6.01
C PRO A 122 9.92 14.70 -7.06
N LEU A 123 9.70 15.90 -7.58
CA LEU A 123 10.54 16.55 -8.60
C LEU A 123 11.57 17.52 -8.00
N LYS A 124 11.59 17.69 -6.67
CA LYS A 124 12.51 18.59 -5.96
C LYS A 124 13.48 17.78 -5.09
N SER A 125 14.77 17.91 -5.36
CA SER A 125 15.80 17.16 -4.62
C SER A 125 15.80 17.45 -3.12
N ASN A 126 15.57 18.70 -2.70
CA ASN A 126 15.49 19.05 -1.28
C ASN A 126 14.34 18.34 -0.57
N ASP A 127 13.19 18.19 -1.23
CA ASP A 127 12.02 17.50 -0.67
C ASP A 127 12.31 15.99 -0.53
N LEU A 128 12.99 15.38 -1.51
CA LEU A 128 13.45 13.99 -1.44
C LEU A 128 14.44 13.76 -0.29
N ILE A 129 15.41 14.66 -0.11
CA ILE A 129 16.37 14.60 0.99
C ILE A 129 15.66 14.75 2.34
N ARG A 130 14.71 15.69 2.44
CA ARG A 130 13.89 15.87 3.65
C ARG A 130 13.09 14.60 3.96
N ALA A 131 12.40 14.03 2.98
CA ALA A 131 11.61 12.80 3.16
C ALA A 131 12.49 11.62 3.60
N ALA A 132 13.70 11.49 3.03
CA ALA A 132 14.65 10.46 3.43
C ALA A 132 15.22 10.67 4.85
N GLY A 133 15.40 11.93 5.26
CA GLY A 133 15.89 12.30 6.59
C GLY A 133 14.85 12.20 7.71
N ASN A 134 13.55 12.26 7.37
CA ASN A 134 12.43 12.24 8.31
C ASN A 134 11.39 11.15 7.92
N PRO A 135 11.78 9.86 7.89
CA PRO A 135 10.92 8.79 7.40
C PRO A 135 9.60 8.66 8.19
N GLU A 136 9.60 9.04 9.48
CA GLU A 136 8.43 9.06 10.36
C GLU A 136 7.32 10.04 9.95
N GLU A 137 7.62 11.02 9.09
CA GLU A 137 6.60 11.90 8.53
C GLU A 137 5.72 11.16 7.51
N ASN A 138 6.25 10.10 6.87
CA ASN A 138 5.54 9.33 5.86
C ASN A 138 4.35 8.56 6.46
N ILE A 139 3.19 8.64 5.80
CA ILE A 139 1.95 7.98 6.25
C ILE A 139 2.08 6.45 6.37
N PHE A 140 2.98 5.82 5.61
CA PHE A 140 3.24 4.38 5.66
C PHE A 140 4.33 3.97 6.66
N TYR A 141 4.93 4.92 7.41
CA TYR A 141 6.04 4.64 8.32
C TYR A 141 5.71 3.57 9.35
N GLY A 142 4.57 3.68 10.03
CA GLY A 142 4.15 2.71 11.04
C GLY A 142 4.04 1.29 10.51
N TYR A 143 3.63 1.14 9.25
CA TYR A 143 3.61 -0.13 8.54
C TYR A 143 5.03 -0.62 8.24
N PHE A 144 5.83 0.19 7.54
CA PHE A 144 7.15 -0.24 7.06
C PHE A 144 8.11 -0.54 8.22
N ALA A 145 8.13 0.31 9.25
CA ALA A 145 9.02 0.17 10.39
C ALA A 145 8.82 -1.18 11.11
N LYS A 146 7.57 -1.61 11.26
CA LYS A 146 7.23 -2.92 11.81
C LYS A 146 7.49 -4.05 10.82
N ARG A 147 6.91 -3.94 9.62
CA ARG A 147 6.90 -5.03 8.63
C ARG A 147 8.29 -5.41 8.14
N LEU A 148 9.17 -4.43 7.93
CA LEU A 148 10.54 -4.71 7.50
C LEU A 148 11.34 -5.41 8.61
N GLN A 149 11.13 -5.04 9.88
CA GLN A 149 11.79 -5.72 11.00
C GLN A 149 11.38 -7.19 11.11
N GLU A 150 10.09 -7.49 10.94
CA GLU A 150 9.57 -8.87 10.92
C GLU A 150 10.24 -9.70 9.83
N LEU A 151 10.25 -9.22 8.58
CA LEU A 151 10.88 -9.93 7.45
C LEU A 151 12.38 -10.13 7.65
N LEU A 152 13.07 -9.14 8.20
CA LEU A 152 14.50 -9.25 8.50
C LEU A 152 14.79 -10.16 9.68
N ALA A 153 13.84 -10.40 10.59
CA ALA A 153 13.98 -11.30 11.73
C ALA A 153 13.66 -12.74 11.35
N GLU A 154 12.62 -12.98 10.56
CA GLU A 154 12.24 -14.30 10.03
C GLU A 154 13.37 -14.95 9.22
N GLU A 155 14.19 -14.13 8.57
CA GLU A 155 15.31 -14.58 7.72
C GLU A 155 16.68 -14.55 8.42
N ARG A 156 16.74 -14.19 9.71
CA ARG A 156 17.94 -14.36 10.54
C ARG A 156 17.97 -15.81 11.06
N PRO A 157 18.98 -16.61 10.71
CA PRO A 157 19.15 -17.95 11.28
C PRO A 157 19.48 -17.91 12.76
#